data_AF-A0A971YCY2-F1
#
_entry.id   AF-A0A971YCY2-F1
#
_cell.length_a   1.000
_cell.length_b   1.000
_cell.length_c   1.000
_cell.angle_alpha   90.00
_cell.angle_beta   90.00
_cell.angle_gamma   90.00
#
_symmetry.space_group_name_H-M   'P 1'
#
loop_
_entity.id
_entity.type
_entity.pdbx_description
1 polymer ?
#
loop_
_entity_poly.entity_id
_entity_poly.type
_entity_poly.pdbx_seq_one_letter_code
_entity_poly.pdbx_strand_id
1 'polypeptide(L)' 'ADPDVCRDILTHLRTLFPQRADLRHAEGNSDAHLKASFFGSSVHLMVDQGRLALGTWQRVFLGEFDGPRTRSVWVSFL' A
#
# COMPACT_ATOMS: atom_id res chain seq x y z
N ALA A 1 -0.79 5.42 -13.90
CA ALA A 1 0.44 4.72 -13.50
C ALA A 1 0.65 3.60 -14.49
N ASP A 2 1.88 3.27 -14.82
CA ASP A 2 2.15 2.06 -15.58
C ASP A 2 1.62 0.86 -14.77
N PRO A 3 0.66 0.07 -15.30
CA PRO A 3 0.10 -1.07 -14.58
C PRO A 3 1.16 -2.11 -14.23
N ASP A 4 2.27 -2.19 -14.98
CA ASP A 4 3.35 -3.14 -14.70
C ASP A 4 4.06 -2.82 -13.39
N VAL A 5 4.19 -1.54 -13.02
CA VAL A 5 4.80 -1.14 -11.73
C VAL A 5 3.99 -1.70 -10.55
N CYS A 6 2.66 -1.59 -10.59
CA CYS A 6 1.81 -2.13 -9.53
C CYS A 6 1.91 -3.66 -9.46
N ARG A 7 1.92 -4.34 -10.63
CA ARG A 7 2.08 -5.80 -10.70
C ARG A 7 3.41 -6.23 -10.11
N ASP A 8 4.50 -5.56 -10.47
CA ASP A 8 5.86 -5.95 -10.09
C ASP A 8 6.08 -5.73 -8.59
N ILE A 9 5.57 -4.62 -8.04
CA ILE A 9 5.56 -4.38 -6.58
C ILE A 9 4.81 -5.50 -5.86
N LEU A 10 3.58 -5.81 -6.26
CA LEU A 10 2.78 -6.87 -5.62
C LEU A 10 3.44 -8.25 -5.75
N THR A 11 4.07 -8.52 -6.89
CA THR A 11 4.79 -9.77 -7.13
C THR A 11 5.99 -9.89 -6.20
N HIS A 12 6.80 -8.83 -6.07
CA HIS A 12 7.97 -8.86 -5.22
C HIS A 12 7.62 -8.92 -3.72
N LEU A 13 6.54 -8.24 -3.30
CA LEU A 13 6.03 -8.31 -1.93
C LEU A 13 5.59 -9.72 -1.52
N ARG A 14 5.14 -10.56 -2.46
CA ARG A 14 4.81 -11.98 -2.16
C ARG A 14 6.05 -12.80 -1.83
N THR A 15 7.21 -12.42 -2.40
CA THR A 15 8.50 -13.04 -2.09
C THR A 15 9.04 -12.52 -0.76
N LEU A 16 8.97 -11.21 -0.52
CA LEU A 16 9.45 -10.61 0.73
C LEU A 16 8.59 -10.99 1.95
N PHE A 17 7.28 -11.05 1.77
CA PHE A 17 6.31 -11.37 2.82
C PHE A 17 5.39 -12.51 2.37
N PRO A 18 5.88 -13.76 2.41
CA PRO A 18 5.12 -14.92 1.95
C PRO A 18 4.01 -15.28 2.95
N GLN A 19 2.84 -15.63 2.40
CA GLN A 19 1.65 -15.98 3.19
C GLN A 19 1.82 -17.28 4.01
N ARG A 20 2.67 -18.21 3.53
CA ARG A 20 2.95 -19.51 4.18
C ARG A 20 4.28 -19.52 4.96
N ALA A 21 4.65 -18.40 5.56
CA ALA A 21 5.71 -18.39 6.56
C ALA A 21 5.21 -18.99 7.90
N ASP A 22 6.13 -19.24 8.84
CA ASP A 22 5.81 -19.66 10.21
C ASP A 22 5.18 -18.49 11.00
N LEU A 23 3.98 -18.09 10.58
CA LEU A 23 3.20 -16.98 11.13
C LEU A 23 2.10 -17.57 12.01
N ARG A 24 2.08 -17.16 13.28
CA ARG A 24 1.20 -17.73 14.31
C ARG A 24 -0.24 -17.23 14.26
N HIS A 25 -0.53 -16.21 13.45
CA HIS A 25 -1.86 -15.60 13.42
C HIS A 25 -2.86 -16.49 12.68
N ALA A 26 -3.93 -16.86 13.38
CA ALA A 26 -4.89 -17.84 12.88
C ALA A 26 -5.77 -17.34 11.72
N GLU A 27 -5.93 -16.03 11.54
CA GLU A 27 -6.80 -15.47 10.48
C GLU A 27 -6.17 -15.57 9.08
N GLY A 28 -4.87 -15.88 8.98
CA GLY A 28 -4.21 -16.21 7.70
C GLY A 28 -3.82 -15.00 6.84
N ASN A 29 -3.87 -13.78 7.37
CA ASN A 29 -3.51 -12.53 6.70
C ASN A 29 -2.31 -11.81 7.35
N SER A 30 -1.46 -12.51 8.11
CA SER A 30 -0.27 -11.90 8.72
C SER A 30 0.65 -11.23 7.70
N ASP A 31 0.77 -11.79 6.49
CA ASP A 31 1.55 -11.16 5.43
C ASP A 31 0.98 -9.80 5.02
N ALA A 32 -0.35 -9.61 5.08
CA ALA A 32 -0.99 -8.32 4.85
C ALA A 32 -0.63 -7.30 5.94
N HIS A 33 -0.57 -7.73 7.21
CA HIS A 33 -0.10 -6.88 8.32
C HIS A 33 1.37 -6.44 8.14
N LEU A 34 2.24 -7.37 7.71
CA LEU A 34 3.65 -7.06 7.44
C LEU A 34 3.80 -6.07 6.29
N LYS A 35 3.09 -6.30 5.16
CA LYS A 35 3.08 -5.39 4.00
C LYS A 35 2.55 -4.01 4.36
N ALA A 36 1.43 -3.93 5.10
CA ALA A 36 0.86 -2.67 5.55
C ALA A 36 1.82 -1.90 6.46
N SER A 37 2.51 -2.59 7.38
CA SER A 37 3.49 -1.97 8.27
C SER A 37 4.75 -1.51 7.53
N PHE A 38 5.15 -2.23 6.47
CA PHE A 38 6.30 -1.87 5.63
C PHE A 38 6.10 -0.54 4.90
N PHE A 39 4.90 -0.28 4.36
CA PHE A 39 4.59 0.98 3.68
C PHE A 39 4.13 2.10 4.61
N GLY A 40 3.51 1.75 5.75
CA GLY A 40 2.82 2.68 6.62
C GLY A 40 1.35 2.90 6.22
N SER A 41 0.58 3.48 7.14
CA SER A 41 -0.87 3.66 6.98
C SER A 41 -1.27 5.02 6.41
N SER A 42 -0.31 5.92 6.16
CA SER A 42 -0.56 7.26 5.64
C SER A 42 0.63 7.78 4.85
N VAL A 43 0.36 8.79 4.02
CA VAL A 43 1.39 9.59 3.36
C VAL A 43 1.03 11.06 3.56
N HIS A 44 2.05 11.89 3.78
CA HIS A 44 1.89 13.34 3.82
C HIS A 44 2.24 13.91 2.44
N LEU A 45 1.36 14.75 1.89
CA LEU A 45 1.52 15.33 0.56
C LEU A 45 1.47 16.85 0.67
N MET A 46 2.45 17.52 0.05
CA MET A 46 2.41 18.98 -0.07
C MET A 46 1.42 19.40 -1.15
N VAL A 47 0.75 20.54 -0.93
CA VAL A 47 -0.08 21.21 -1.93
C VAL A 47 0.56 22.53 -2.26
N ASP A 48 0.80 22.77 -3.55
CA ASP A 48 1.31 24.04 -4.07
C ASP A 48 0.37 24.56 -5.17
N GLN A 49 -0.02 25.83 -5.07
CA GLN A 49 -0.98 26.48 -5.98
C GLN A 49 -2.24 25.63 -6.25
N GLY A 50 -2.79 25.00 -5.20
CA GLY A 50 -4.00 24.17 -5.28
C GLY A 50 -3.81 22.81 -5.94
N ARG A 51 -2.56 22.37 -6.20
CA ARG A 51 -2.25 21.04 -6.77
C ARG A 51 -1.35 20.26 -5.84
N LEU A 52 -1.52 18.94 -5.79
CA LEU A 52 -0.58 18.06 -5.10
C LEU A 52 0.80 18.19 -5.76
N ALA A 53 1.81 18.51 -4.97
CA ALA A 53 3.19 18.64 -5.43
C ALA A 53 3.85 17.26 -5.59
N LEU A 54 3.39 16.52 -6.60
CA LEU A 54 3.95 15.22 -7.01
C LEU A 54 4.90 15.39 -8.19
N GLY A 55 6.00 14.64 -8.19
CA GLY A 55 6.86 14.52 -9.37
C GLY A 55 6.15 13.85 -10.54
N THR A 56 6.67 14.01 -11.76
CA THR A 56 6.09 13.51 -13.02
C THR A 56 5.61 12.05 -12.94
N TRP A 57 6.41 11.20 -12.30
CA TRP A 57 6.18 9.75 -12.17
C TRP A 57 5.69 9.30 -10.80
N GLN A 58 5.41 10.23 -9.88
CA GLN A 58 4.85 9.89 -8.57
C GLN A 58 3.33 9.77 -8.63
N ARG A 59 2.80 8.75 -7.96
CA ARG A 59 1.37 8.50 -7.81
C ARG A 59 1.11 8.00 -6.40
N VAL A 60 -0.12 8.23 -5.93
CA VAL A 60 -0.58 7.77 -4.62
C VAL A 60 -1.44 6.53 -4.84
N PHE A 61 -1.16 5.48 -4.07
CA PHE A 61 -1.85 4.20 -4.17
C PHE A 61 -2.42 3.80 -2.83
N LEU A 62 -3.58 3.14 -2.86
CA LEU A 62 -4.06 2.34 -1.74
C LEU A 62 -3.53 0.91 -1.91
N GLY A 63 -2.64 0.48 -1.03
CA GLY A 63 -2.14 -0.89 -0.99
C GLY A 63 -3.17 -1.84 -0.35
N GLU A 64 -3.92 -2.59 -1.18
CA GLU A 64 -4.78 -3.66 -0.70
C GLU A 64 -3.98 -4.98 -0.64
N PHE A 65 -3.90 -5.58 0.54
CA PHE A 65 -3.13 -6.80 0.78
C PHE A 65 -3.96 -7.95 1.35
N ASP A 66 -5.25 -7.72 1.65
CA ASP A 66 -6.18 -8.68 2.26
C ASP A 66 -7.60 -8.50 1.68
N GLY A 67 -7.68 -8.40 0.35
CA GLY A 67 -8.91 -8.20 -0.40
C GLY A 67 -9.61 -9.49 -0.84
N PRO A 68 -10.81 -9.41 -1.45
CA PRO A 68 -11.54 -8.18 -1.78
C PRO A 68 -12.33 -7.64 -0.58
N ARG A 69 -12.21 -6.34 -0.30
CA ARG A 69 -12.94 -5.67 0.78
C ARG A 69 -13.28 -4.24 0.39
N THR A 70 -14.34 -3.69 0.99
CA THR A 70 -14.60 -2.25 0.94
C THR A 70 -13.63 -1.54 1.87
N ARG A 71 -12.94 -0.52 1.37
CA ARG A 71 -11.97 0.28 2.13
C ARG A 71 -12.39 1.74 2.17
N SER A 72 -11.97 2.42 3.22
CA SER A 72 -12.12 3.87 3.39
C SER A 72 -10.74 4.52 3.38
N VAL A 73 -10.62 5.66 2.72
CA VAL A 73 -9.41 6.50 2.74
C VAL A 73 -9.80 7.83 3.36
N TRP A 74 -9.07 8.21 4.40
CA TRP A 74 -9.28 9.48 5.09
C TRP A 74 -8.28 10.51 4.58
N VAL A 75 -8.75 11.75 4.42
CA VAL A 75 -7.91 12.90 4.06
C VAL A 75 -8.12 13.97 5.12
N SER A 76 -7.03 14.51 5.62
CA SER A 76 -7.03 15.62 6.57
C SER A 76 -6.14 16.73 6.02
N PHE A 77 -6.55 17.96 6.26
CA PHE A 77 -5.81 19.16 5.90
C PHE A 77 -5.38 19.82 7.22
N LEU A 78 -4.12 20.25 7.26
CA LEU A 78 -3.56 21.01 8.38
C LEU A 78 -3.95 22.48 8.29
#